data_AF-A0A936TC11-F1
#
_entry.id   AF-A0A936TC11-F1
#
_cell.length_a   1.000
_cell.length_b   1.000
_cell.length_c   1.000
_cell.angle_alpha   90.00
_cell.angle_beta   90.00
_cell.angle_gamma   90.00
#
_symmetry.space_group_name_H-M   'P 1'
#
loop_
_entity.id
_entity.type
_entity.pdbx_description
1 polymer ?
#
loop_
_entity_poly.entity_id
_entity_poly.type
_entity_poly.pdbx_seq_one_letter_code
_entity_poly.pdbx_strand_id
1 'polypeptide(L)'
;MASPTLVYFEKNENIGTAGRPGVPATLEGAIAALLQGPDDFETDIGMATAIPEATTLLGVSVSGGTAVVDLSEAFQSGGGSLSMQLRVAQVVFTATQFDEVQRVTIKLDGQDVDAIGGEGVPAVDLDRTDFTNVTPAVLVESPTPGASVASPLKVSGIANTFEAVVSYTIADGDGLIVDEGVTNASAGTGTWGDFEFTSTFGATKPGIGEVIAYQESAKDGSQIDVYSVPVRFGESTPSTPEPHRPPSPRLREKNPSLWRRRCRRSSPAEAHFPAQAGTPMAR
;
A
#
# COMPACT_ATOMS: atom_id res chain seq x y z
N MET A 1 6.45 1.68 7.90
CA MET A 1 6.18 0.42 7.19
C MET A 1 6.14 0.73 5.70
N ALA A 2 6.49 -0.19 4.81
CA ALA A 2 6.31 0.04 3.37
C ALA A 2 4.81 0.16 3.06
N SER A 3 4.43 1.02 2.10
CA SER A 3 3.05 1.11 1.62
C SER A 3 2.59 -0.26 1.08
N PRO A 4 1.34 -0.66 1.32
CA PRO A 4 0.82 -1.90 0.75
C PRO A 4 0.77 -1.81 -0.78
N THR A 5 0.91 -2.93 -1.48
CA THR A 5 0.54 -3.01 -2.90
C THR A 5 -0.96 -2.84 -3.03
N LEU A 6 -1.41 -1.97 -3.92
CA LEU A 6 -2.84 -1.75 -4.12
C LEU A 6 -3.42 -2.83 -5.04
N VAL A 7 -4.66 -3.20 -4.78
CA VAL A 7 -5.50 -3.96 -5.70
C VAL A 7 -6.88 -3.31 -5.72
N TYR A 8 -7.60 -3.47 -6.81
CA TYR A 8 -8.88 -2.79 -7.00
C TYR A 8 -9.99 -3.82 -7.22
N PHE A 9 -11.09 -3.64 -6.49
CA PHE A 9 -12.25 -4.53 -6.48
C PHE A 9 -13.52 -3.75 -6.77
N GLU A 10 -14.61 -4.46 -6.99
CA GLU A 10 -15.94 -3.88 -7.05
C GLU A 10 -16.41 -3.47 -5.64
N LYS A 11 -17.01 -2.28 -5.52
CA LYS A 11 -17.77 -1.82 -4.36
C LYS A 11 -18.88 -0.90 -4.85
N ASN A 12 -20.14 -1.26 -4.58
CA ASN A 12 -21.32 -0.47 -4.99
C ASN A 12 -21.30 -0.09 -6.49
N GLU A 13 -21.14 -1.09 -7.37
CA GLU A 13 -21.08 -0.93 -8.84
C GLU A 13 -19.91 -0.08 -9.36
N ASN A 14 -18.96 0.29 -8.50
CA ASN A 14 -17.79 1.08 -8.81
C ASN A 14 -16.50 0.36 -8.43
N ILE A 15 -15.36 0.87 -8.89
CA ILE A 15 -14.04 0.46 -8.42
C ILE A 15 -13.77 1.00 -7.00
N GLY A 16 -13.23 0.15 -6.14
CA GLY A 16 -12.76 0.47 -4.80
C GLY A 16 -11.36 -0.08 -4.51
N THR A 17 -10.59 0.66 -3.71
CA THR A 17 -9.18 0.33 -3.42
C THR A 17 -9.06 -0.60 -2.21
N ALA A 18 -8.18 -1.58 -2.34
CA ALA A 18 -7.79 -2.54 -1.31
C ALA A 18 -6.26 -2.63 -1.20
N GLY A 19 -5.77 -3.09 -0.05
CA GLY A 19 -4.33 -3.14 0.26
C GLY A 19 -3.84 -4.57 0.45
N ARG A 20 -2.64 -4.88 -0.06
CA ARG A 20 -1.98 -6.17 0.09
C ARG A 20 -0.66 -6.00 0.83
N PRO A 21 -0.67 -5.90 2.18
CA PRO A 21 0.57 -5.79 2.95
C PRO A 21 1.42 -7.06 2.80
N GLY A 22 2.72 -6.88 2.54
CA GLY A 22 3.66 -7.99 2.37
C GLY A 22 3.68 -8.62 0.97
N VAL A 23 2.76 -8.24 0.09
CA VAL A 23 2.89 -8.52 -1.34
C VAL A 23 3.95 -7.56 -1.92
N PRO A 24 4.90 -8.05 -2.74
CA PRO A 24 5.84 -7.17 -3.44
C PRO A 24 5.11 -6.21 -4.38
N ALA A 25 5.53 -4.94 -4.39
CA ALA A 25 5.04 -3.92 -5.30
C ALA A 25 5.60 -4.11 -6.72
N THR A 26 5.20 -5.21 -7.35
CA THR A 26 5.46 -5.54 -8.76
C THR A 26 4.13 -5.77 -9.47
N LEU A 27 4.11 -5.57 -10.79
CA LEU A 27 2.92 -5.84 -11.61
C LEU A 27 2.42 -7.29 -11.42
N GLU A 28 3.33 -8.26 -11.46
CA GLU A 28 2.99 -9.67 -11.27
C GLU A 28 2.38 -9.93 -9.88
N GLY A 29 2.99 -9.37 -8.83
CA GLY A 29 2.52 -9.52 -7.45
C GLY A 29 1.13 -8.90 -7.25
N ALA A 30 0.90 -7.70 -7.80
CA ALA A 30 -0.37 -7.01 -7.72
C ALA A 30 -1.49 -7.76 -8.46
N ILE A 31 -1.25 -8.20 -9.70
CA ILE A 31 -2.26 -8.95 -10.47
C ILE A 31 -2.51 -10.33 -9.84
N ALA A 32 -1.47 -11.03 -9.36
CA ALA A 32 -1.66 -12.29 -8.65
C ALA A 32 -2.49 -12.11 -7.37
N ALA A 33 -2.28 -11.02 -6.62
CA ALA A 33 -3.06 -10.71 -5.42
C ALA A 33 -4.49 -10.27 -5.74
N LEU A 34 -4.72 -9.59 -6.87
CA LEU A 34 -6.05 -9.25 -7.38
C LEU A 34 -6.86 -10.53 -7.68
N LEU A 35 -6.25 -11.52 -8.34
CA LEU A 35 -6.90 -12.78 -8.68
C LEU A 35 -7.25 -13.66 -7.46
N GLN A 36 -6.63 -13.41 -6.31
CA GLN A 36 -7.02 -14.07 -5.05
C GLN A 36 -8.37 -13.57 -4.52
N GLY A 37 -8.87 -12.44 -5.02
CA GLY A 37 -10.12 -11.83 -4.57
C GLY A 37 -9.98 -11.00 -3.30
N PRO A 38 -11.10 -10.41 -2.84
CA PRO A 38 -11.14 -9.67 -1.59
C PRO A 38 -10.91 -10.58 -0.37
N ASP A 39 -10.33 -10.04 0.70
CA ASP A 39 -10.23 -10.74 1.98
C ASP A 39 -11.53 -10.67 2.79
N ASP A 40 -11.54 -11.29 3.97
CA ASP A 40 -12.72 -11.31 4.86
C ASP A 40 -13.16 -9.91 5.28
N PHE A 41 -12.20 -9.01 5.58
CA PHE A 41 -12.51 -7.65 6.01
C PHE A 41 -13.09 -6.83 4.86
N GLU A 42 -12.53 -6.97 3.65
CA GLU A 42 -12.99 -6.34 2.42
C GLU A 42 -14.40 -6.83 2.03
N THR A 43 -14.65 -8.13 2.17
CA THR A 43 -15.97 -8.73 1.91
C THR A 43 -17.02 -8.24 2.92
N ASP A 44 -16.66 -8.14 4.20
CA ASP A 44 -17.54 -7.65 5.28
C ASP A 44 -18.00 -6.20 5.05
N ILE A 45 -17.20 -5.39 4.34
CA ILE A 45 -17.52 -4.00 3.98
C ILE A 45 -18.11 -3.88 2.57
N GLY A 46 -18.52 -5.00 1.98
CA GLY A 46 -19.26 -5.07 0.71
C GLY A 46 -18.40 -5.02 -0.55
N MET A 47 -17.10 -5.31 -0.46
CA MET A 47 -16.26 -5.45 -1.65
C MET A 47 -16.40 -6.84 -2.27
N ALA A 48 -16.32 -6.91 -3.59
CA ALA A 48 -16.46 -8.12 -4.38
C ALA A 48 -15.52 -8.11 -5.58
N THR A 49 -15.35 -9.25 -6.26
CA THR A 49 -14.62 -9.32 -7.52
C THR A 49 -15.54 -9.73 -8.66
N ALA A 50 -15.44 -9.01 -9.78
CA ALA A 50 -16.08 -9.38 -11.04
C ALA A 50 -15.26 -10.41 -11.84
N ILE A 51 -14.05 -10.75 -11.37
CA ILE A 51 -13.14 -11.70 -12.03
C ILE A 51 -13.57 -13.14 -11.69
N PRO A 52 -13.77 -14.03 -12.69
CA PRO A 52 -14.13 -15.42 -12.42
C PRO A 52 -13.03 -16.15 -11.67
N GLU A 53 -13.40 -16.93 -10.65
CA GLU A 53 -12.49 -17.71 -9.78
C GLU A 53 -11.54 -18.64 -10.57
N ALA A 54 -11.99 -19.14 -11.72
CA ALA A 54 -11.19 -20.01 -12.59
C ALA A 54 -10.09 -19.26 -13.39
N THR A 55 -9.98 -17.94 -13.26
CA THR A 55 -9.00 -17.13 -13.99
C THR A 55 -7.60 -17.31 -13.42
N THR A 56 -6.62 -17.62 -14.27
CA THR A 56 -5.21 -17.70 -13.90
C THR A 56 -4.38 -16.65 -14.61
N LEU A 57 -3.37 -16.13 -13.92
CA LEU A 57 -2.33 -15.29 -14.53
C LEU A 57 -1.32 -16.19 -15.25
N LEU A 58 -1.13 -15.96 -16.55
CA LEU A 58 -0.18 -16.69 -17.39
C LEU A 58 1.15 -15.93 -17.54
N GLY A 59 1.10 -14.60 -17.52
CA GLY A 59 2.29 -13.78 -17.53
C GLY A 59 2.00 -12.28 -17.53
N VAL A 60 3.02 -11.50 -17.19
CA VAL A 60 3.01 -10.05 -17.34
C VAL A 60 4.30 -9.58 -18.01
N SER A 61 4.22 -8.50 -18.77
CA SER A 61 5.40 -7.80 -19.29
C SER A 61 5.11 -6.31 -19.43
N VAL A 62 6.14 -5.47 -19.33
CA VAL A 62 6.01 -4.02 -19.52
C VAL A 62 7.00 -3.57 -20.58
N SER A 63 6.52 -2.85 -21.59
CA SER A 63 7.36 -2.27 -22.64
C SER A 63 6.77 -0.95 -23.11
N GLY A 64 7.58 0.10 -23.15
CA GLY A 64 7.19 1.40 -23.70
C GLY A 64 6.00 2.06 -22.99
N GLY A 65 5.78 1.78 -21.70
CA GLY A 65 4.64 2.30 -20.93
C GLY A 65 3.38 1.44 -20.99
N THR A 66 3.35 0.38 -21.81
CA THR A 66 2.22 -0.55 -21.87
C THR A 66 2.55 -1.85 -21.13
N ALA A 67 1.70 -2.21 -20.18
CA ALA A 67 1.68 -3.53 -19.56
C ALA A 67 0.86 -4.50 -20.42
N VAL A 68 1.42 -5.65 -20.74
CA VAL A 68 0.66 -6.79 -21.28
C VAL A 68 0.37 -7.73 -20.12
N VAL A 69 -0.91 -8.02 -19.86
CA VAL A 69 -1.38 -8.95 -18.84
C VAL A 69 -2.04 -10.14 -19.55
N ASP A 70 -1.38 -11.30 -19.51
CA ASP A 70 -1.87 -12.52 -20.14
C ASP A 70 -2.61 -13.38 -19.12
N LEU A 71 -3.90 -13.60 -19.35
CA LEU A 71 -4.81 -14.32 -18.47
C LEU A 71 -5.35 -15.56 -19.18
N SER A 72 -5.83 -16.55 -18.43
CA SER A 72 -6.55 -17.68 -19.04
C SER A 72 -7.84 -17.24 -19.71
N GLU A 73 -8.33 -17.98 -20.71
CA GLU A 73 -9.64 -17.75 -21.34
C GLU A 73 -10.81 -17.68 -20.35
N ALA A 74 -10.71 -18.29 -19.16
CA ALA A 74 -11.73 -18.17 -18.12
C ALA A 74 -12.09 -16.71 -17.76
N PHE A 75 -11.16 -15.77 -17.95
CA PHE A 75 -11.37 -14.34 -17.69
C PHE A 75 -12.53 -13.73 -18.48
N GLN A 76 -12.85 -14.26 -19.67
CA GLN A 76 -13.95 -13.72 -20.49
C GLN A 76 -15.31 -14.36 -20.20
N SER A 77 -15.37 -15.32 -19.25
CA SER A 77 -16.56 -16.13 -19.01
C SER A 77 -17.55 -15.46 -18.06
N GLY A 78 -18.85 -15.54 -18.37
CA GLY A 78 -19.94 -15.12 -17.49
C GLY A 78 -20.04 -13.61 -17.22
N GLY A 79 -21.10 -13.21 -16.51
CA GLY A 79 -21.41 -11.81 -16.20
C GLY A 79 -22.27 -11.13 -17.28
N GLY A 80 -22.75 -9.92 -16.97
CA GLY A 80 -23.38 -9.00 -17.94
C GLY A 80 -22.49 -7.77 -18.20
N SER A 81 -23.00 -6.79 -18.94
CA SER A 81 -22.23 -5.62 -19.40
C SER A 81 -21.45 -4.89 -18.30
N LEU A 82 -22.11 -4.60 -17.16
CA LEU A 82 -21.47 -3.92 -16.02
C LEU A 82 -20.36 -4.79 -15.38
N SER A 83 -20.63 -6.07 -15.16
CA SER A 83 -19.65 -7.02 -14.60
C SER A 83 -18.42 -7.13 -15.49
N MET A 84 -18.60 -7.15 -16.83
CA MET A 84 -17.46 -7.17 -17.76
C MET A 84 -16.63 -5.90 -17.70
N GLN A 85 -17.26 -4.72 -17.57
CA GLN A 85 -16.54 -3.46 -17.44
C GLN A 85 -15.75 -3.38 -16.13
N LEU A 86 -16.38 -3.70 -15.00
CA LEU A 86 -15.71 -3.77 -13.69
C LEU A 86 -14.56 -4.77 -13.71
N ARG A 87 -14.74 -5.94 -14.33
CA ARG A 87 -13.72 -6.98 -14.44
C ARG A 87 -12.44 -6.45 -15.12
N VAL A 88 -12.58 -5.76 -16.24
CA VAL A 88 -11.43 -5.17 -16.95
C VAL A 88 -10.87 -3.98 -16.16
N ALA A 89 -11.73 -3.11 -15.62
CA ALA A 89 -11.33 -1.96 -14.81
C ALA A 89 -10.48 -2.38 -13.59
N GLN A 90 -10.83 -3.46 -12.90
CA GLN A 90 -10.06 -4.01 -11.78
C GLN A 90 -8.60 -4.31 -12.18
N VAL A 91 -8.38 -4.92 -13.35
CA VAL A 91 -7.04 -5.19 -13.88
C VAL A 91 -6.32 -3.90 -14.23
N VAL A 92 -7.01 -2.98 -14.92
CA VAL A 92 -6.42 -1.71 -15.40
C VAL A 92 -6.00 -0.82 -14.23
N PHE A 93 -6.86 -0.60 -13.25
CA PHE A 93 -6.53 0.20 -12.06
C PHE A 93 -5.38 -0.42 -11.26
N THR A 94 -5.37 -1.75 -11.10
CA THR A 94 -4.30 -2.47 -10.41
C THR A 94 -2.97 -2.36 -11.15
N ALA A 95 -2.94 -2.48 -12.48
CA ALA A 95 -1.70 -2.40 -13.25
C ALA A 95 -1.17 -0.96 -13.35
N THR A 96 -2.05 0.03 -13.51
CA THR A 96 -1.68 1.45 -13.67
C THR A 96 -1.30 2.16 -12.36
N GLN A 97 -1.27 1.45 -11.22
CA GLN A 97 -0.72 1.99 -9.98
C GLN A 97 0.81 2.21 -10.05
N PHE A 98 1.48 1.55 -11.00
CA PHE A 98 2.92 1.63 -11.17
C PHE A 98 3.28 2.70 -12.20
N ASP A 99 4.16 3.64 -11.86
CA ASP A 99 4.55 4.78 -12.71
C ASP A 99 5.04 4.38 -14.12
N GLU A 100 5.61 3.18 -14.25
CA GLU A 100 6.08 2.61 -15.51
C GLU A 100 4.96 2.08 -16.42
N VAL A 101 3.72 1.98 -15.93
CA VAL A 101 2.54 1.45 -16.63
C VAL A 101 1.52 2.57 -16.84
N GLN A 102 1.47 3.07 -18.07
CA GLN A 102 0.51 4.07 -18.54
C GLN A 102 -0.71 3.43 -19.20
N ARG A 103 -0.51 2.27 -19.85
CA ARG A 103 -1.57 1.52 -20.54
C ARG A 103 -1.52 0.04 -20.25
N VAL A 104 -2.63 -0.64 -20.51
CA VAL A 104 -2.79 -2.08 -20.28
C VAL A 104 -3.41 -2.73 -21.51
N THR A 105 -2.80 -3.83 -21.95
CA THR A 105 -3.36 -4.72 -22.96
C THR A 105 -3.54 -6.11 -22.32
N ILE A 106 -4.73 -6.68 -22.47
CA ILE A 106 -5.08 -8.00 -21.94
C ILE A 106 -4.99 -9.03 -23.07
N LYS A 107 -4.29 -10.13 -22.81
CA LYS A 107 -4.25 -11.33 -23.68
C LYS A 107 -5.01 -12.47 -23.01
N LEU A 108 -5.52 -13.39 -23.83
CA LEU A 108 -6.15 -14.62 -23.39
C LEU A 108 -5.40 -15.84 -23.94
N ASP A 109 -4.87 -16.69 -23.07
CA ASP A 109 -4.08 -17.88 -23.44
C ASP A 109 -2.96 -17.56 -24.46
N GLY A 110 -2.28 -16.43 -24.25
CA GLY A 110 -1.21 -15.92 -25.12
C GLY A 110 -1.69 -15.30 -26.44
N GLN A 111 -3.00 -15.33 -26.72
CA GLN A 111 -3.59 -14.73 -27.92
C GLN A 111 -3.97 -13.27 -27.70
N ASP A 112 -3.73 -12.45 -28.72
CA ASP A 112 -4.26 -11.10 -28.79
C ASP A 112 -5.77 -11.14 -29.02
N VAL A 113 -6.50 -10.33 -28.27
CA VAL A 113 -7.95 -10.17 -28.39
C VAL A 113 -8.28 -8.68 -28.46
N ASP A 114 -9.25 -8.30 -29.29
CA ASP A 114 -9.67 -6.90 -29.40
C ASP A 114 -10.58 -6.48 -28.24
N ALA A 115 -11.32 -7.44 -27.68
CA ALA A 115 -12.28 -7.22 -26.61
C ALA A 115 -12.46 -8.46 -25.72
N ILE A 116 -12.94 -8.24 -24.50
CA ILE A 116 -13.25 -9.27 -23.51
C ILE A 116 -14.76 -9.49 -23.44
N GLY A 117 -15.16 -10.76 -23.52
CA GLY A 117 -16.54 -11.21 -23.36
C GLY A 117 -17.45 -10.85 -24.54
N GLY A 118 -18.69 -11.36 -24.51
CA GLY A 118 -19.69 -11.08 -25.56
C GLY A 118 -20.19 -9.63 -25.60
N GLU A 119 -19.88 -8.85 -24.56
CA GLU A 119 -20.25 -7.44 -24.38
C GLU A 119 -19.32 -6.48 -25.14
N GLY A 120 -18.15 -6.96 -25.60
CA GLY A 120 -17.23 -6.16 -26.40
C GLY A 120 -16.45 -5.11 -25.61
N VAL A 121 -16.14 -5.36 -24.32
CA VAL A 121 -15.30 -4.44 -23.52
C VAL A 121 -13.89 -4.45 -24.13
N PRO A 122 -13.30 -3.32 -24.54
CA PRO A 122 -12.00 -3.32 -25.22
C PRO A 122 -10.90 -3.95 -24.36
N ALA A 123 -9.90 -4.54 -25.02
CA ALA A 123 -8.81 -5.25 -24.35
C ALA A 123 -7.41 -4.66 -24.62
N VAL A 124 -7.31 -3.62 -25.45
CA VAL A 124 -6.04 -3.12 -25.99
C VAL A 124 -5.83 -1.66 -25.63
N ASP A 125 -4.61 -1.32 -25.19
CA ASP A 125 -4.17 0.05 -24.90
C ASP A 125 -5.12 0.83 -23.98
N LEU A 126 -5.56 0.18 -22.90
CA LEU A 126 -6.50 0.71 -21.93
C LEU A 126 -5.82 1.54 -20.85
N ASP A 127 -6.48 2.58 -20.38
CA ASP A 127 -6.14 3.30 -19.14
C ASP A 127 -7.37 3.55 -18.26
N ARG A 128 -7.19 4.26 -17.14
CA ARG A 128 -8.28 4.51 -16.18
C ARG A 128 -9.43 5.35 -16.79
N THR A 129 -9.16 6.13 -17.84
CA THR A 129 -10.17 7.00 -18.48
C THR A 129 -11.18 6.21 -19.33
N ASP A 130 -10.84 4.98 -19.73
CA ASP A 130 -11.77 4.07 -20.41
C ASP A 130 -12.88 3.55 -19.49
N PHE A 131 -12.75 3.72 -18.16
CA PHE A 131 -13.65 3.16 -17.14
C PHE A 131 -14.29 4.23 -16.26
N THR A 132 -14.44 5.46 -16.77
CA THR A 132 -15.07 6.59 -16.05
C THR A 132 -16.48 6.30 -15.56
N ASN A 133 -17.21 5.38 -16.19
CA ASN A 133 -18.56 5.02 -15.83
C ASN A 133 -18.68 4.05 -14.64
N VAL A 134 -17.56 3.46 -14.21
CA VAL A 134 -17.45 2.61 -13.02
C VAL A 134 -16.39 3.13 -12.04
N THR A 135 -15.92 4.37 -12.25
CA THR A 135 -15.00 5.04 -11.34
C THR A 135 -15.82 5.98 -10.45
N PRO A 136 -15.73 5.88 -9.12
CA PRO A 136 -16.49 6.78 -8.25
C PRO A 136 -15.90 8.20 -8.34
N ALA A 137 -16.75 9.21 -8.16
CA ALA A 137 -16.31 10.60 -8.24
C ALA A 137 -15.26 10.97 -7.19
N VAL A 138 -15.23 10.27 -6.05
CA VAL A 138 -14.15 10.29 -5.07
C VAL A 138 -13.68 8.86 -4.83
N LEU A 139 -12.37 8.61 -4.98
CA LEU A 139 -11.73 7.33 -4.70
C LEU A 139 -10.53 7.57 -3.80
N VAL A 140 -10.56 7.06 -2.58
CA VAL A 140 -9.39 7.07 -1.67
C VAL A 140 -8.53 5.86 -1.99
N GLU A 141 -7.22 6.08 -2.18
CA GLU A 141 -6.24 5.02 -2.47
C GLU A 141 -5.30 4.75 -1.30
N SER A 142 -5.10 5.74 -0.43
CA SER A 142 -4.42 5.57 0.86
C SER A 142 -5.10 6.42 1.93
N PRO A 143 -5.34 5.90 3.15
CA PRO A 143 -5.12 4.50 3.55
C PRO A 143 -6.08 3.53 2.83
N THR A 144 -5.75 2.24 2.89
CA THR A 144 -6.65 1.17 2.40
C THR A 144 -7.51 0.62 3.53
N PRO A 145 -8.65 -0.04 3.22
CA PRO A 145 -9.47 -0.69 4.23
C PRO A 145 -8.66 -1.59 5.17
N GLY A 146 -8.91 -1.46 6.48
CA GLY A 146 -8.27 -2.25 7.53
C GLY A 146 -6.84 -1.81 7.89
N ALA A 147 -6.26 -0.83 7.19
CA ALA A 147 -4.92 -0.35 7.49
C ALA A 147 -4.84 0.23 8.92
N SER A 148 -3.77 -0.09 9.64
CA SER A 148 -3.46 0.56 10.92
C SER A 148 -2.95 1.98 10.67
N VAL A 149 -3.59 2.97 11.28
CA VAL A 149 -3.28 4.40 11.09
C VAL A 149 -2.83 5.06 12.38
N ALA A 150 -2.00 6.10 12.24
CA ALA A 150 -1.52 6.93 13.33
C ALA A 150 -1.32 8.37 12.83
N SER A 151 -1.17 9.32 13.75
CA SER A 151 -0.85 10.71 13.39
C SER A 151 0.67 10.90 13.22
N PRO A 152 1.14 11.64 12.20
CA PRO A 152 0.37 12.21 11.09
C PRO A 152 -0.12 11.15 10.10
N LEU A 153 -1.36 11.32 9.60
CA LEU A 153 -1.97 10.44 8.61
C LEU A 153 -1.94 11.09 7.23
N LYS A 154 -1.24 10.47 6.28
CA LYS A 154 -1.29 10.86 4.87
C LYS A 154 -2.48 10.17 4.19
N VAL A 155 -3.30 10.97 3.50
CA VAL A 155 -4.45 10.51 2.73
C VAL A 155 -4.27 10.95 1.28
N SER A 156 -4.51 10.06 0.34
CA SER A 156 -4.39 10.33 -1.10
C SER A 156 -5.39 9.52 -1.91
N GLY A 157 -5.68 10.00 -3.11
CA GLY A 157 -6.57 9.34 -4.05
C GLY A 157 -6.85 10.22 -5.26
N ILE A 158 -7.93 9.91 -5.97
CA ILE A 158 -8.39 10.68 -7.13
C ILE A 158 -9.81 11.19 -6.92
N ALA A 159 -10.11 12.36 -7.49
CA ALA A 159 -11.44 12.94 -7.42
C ALA A 159 -11.80 13.70 -8.68
N ASN A 160 -13.08 13.66 -9.05
CA ASN A 160 -13.73 14.44 -10.08
C ASN A 160 -14.90 15.19 -9.43
N THR A 161 -14.58 16.29 -8.74
CA THR A 161 -15.54 17.07 -7.95
C THR A 161 -15.69 18.49 -8.48
N PHE A 162 -16.75 19.16 -8.04
CA PHE A 162 -16.98 20.57 -8.36
C PHE A 162 -15.83 21.44 -7.82
N GLU A 163 -15.25 22.28 -8.69
CA GLU A 163 -14.09 23.14 -8.39
C GLU A 163 -12.85 22.39 -7.84
N ALA A 164 -12.78 21.07 -8.08
CA ALA A 164 -11.74 20.19 -7.55
C ALA A 164 -11.70 20.13 -6.01
N VAL A 165 -12.76 20.54 -5.31
CA VAL A 165 -12.79 20.56 -3.84
C VAL A 165 -13.18 19.17 -3.34
N VAL A 166 -12.40 18.64 -2.40
CA VAL A 166 -12.66 17.37 -1.70
C VAL A 166 -12.73 17.67 -0.21
N SER A 167 -13.89 17.43 0.40
CA SER A 167 -14.06 17.50 1.85
C SER A 167 -13.66 16.17 2.48
N TYR A 168 -13.15 16.21 3.71
CA TYR A 168 -12.81 15.00 4.44
C TYR A 168 -13.18 15.07 5.92
N THR A 169 -13.43 13.90 6.50
CA THR A 169 -13.64 13.68 7.93
C THR A 169 -12.85 12.45 8.37
N ILE A 170 -12.17 12.52 9.50
CA ILE A 170 -11.48 11.39 10.13
C ILE A 170 -12.11 11.16 11.50
N ALA A 171 -12.69 9.97 11.68
CA ALA A 171 -13.30 9.54 12.93
C ALA A 171 -12.51 8.38 13.54
N ASP A 172 -12.29 8.40 14.86
CA ASP A 172 -11.59 7.33 15.57
C ASP A 172 -12.48 6.12 15.91
N GLY A 173 -11.95 5.17 16.69
CA GLY A 173 -12.64 3.92 17.04
C GLY A 173 -13.94 4.08 17.87
N ASP A 174 -14.17 5.23 18.49
CA ASP A 174 -15.42 5.55 19.20
C ASP A 174 -16.37 6.42 18.33
N GLY A 175 -15.98 6.69 17.07
CA GLY A 175 -16.69 7.58 16.15
C GLY A 175 -16.48 9.06 16.44
N LEU A 176 -15.52 9.43 17.28
CA LEU A 176 -15.18 10.84 17.52
C LEU A 176 -14.47 11.40 16.29
N ILE A 177 -14.97 12.50 15.73
CA ILE A 177 -14.26 13.25 14.68
C ILE A 177 -12.99 13.83 15.31
N VAL A 178 -11.84 13.36 14.85
CA VAL A 178 -10.52 13.78 15.32
C VAL A 178 -9.86 14.80 14.38
N ASP A 179 -10.33 14.87 13.13
CA ASP A 179 -9.97 15.91 12.17
C ASP A 179 -11.03 16.01 11.05
N GLU A 180 -11.19 17.20 10.48
CA GLU A 180 -12.04 17.45 9.31
C GLU A 180 -11.52 18.67 8.53
N GLY A 181 -11.78 18.71 7.23
CA GLY A 181 -11.32 19.83 6.42
C GLY A 181 -11.58 19.65 4.93
N VAL A 182 -10.83 20.42 4.14
CA VAL A 182 -10.89 20.38 2.68
C VAL A 182 -9.49 20.27 2.10
N THR A 183 -9.40 19.63 0.95
CA THR A 183 -8.22 19.64 0.06
C THR A 183 -8.68 19.86 -1.38
N ASN A 184 -7.71 20.06 -2.28
CA ASN A 184 -7.99 20.22 -3.70
C ASN A 184 -7.37 19.06 -4.48
N ALA A 185 -8.15 18.52 -5.42
CA ALA A 185 -7.64 17.66 -6.47
C ALA A 185 -6.91 18.49 -7.55
N SER A 186 -6.03 17.85 -8.32
CA SER A 186 -5.27 18.48 -9.40
C SER A 186 -6.13 18.84 -10.62
N ALA A 187 -7.33 18.25 -10.72
CA ALA A 187 -8.35 18.52 -11.71
C ALA A 187 -9.74 18.47 -11.05
N GLY A 188 -10.73 19.08 -11.71
CA GLY A 188 -12.11 19.11 -11.24
C GLY A 188 -13.08 18.66 -12.33
N THR A 189 -14.34 19.09 -12.21
CA THR A 189 -15.47 18.74 -13.07
C THR A 189 -15.11 18.25 -14.48
N GLY A 190 -15.36 16.96 -14.72
CA GLY A 190 -15.15 16.29 -16.00
C GLY A 190 -13.80 15.60 -16.14
N THR A 191 -12.92 15.68 -15.14
CA THR A 191 -11.62 15.00 -15.15
C THR A 191 -11.23 14.60 -13.74
N TRP A 192 -10.88 13.33 -13.54
CA TRP A 192 -10.31 12.89 -12.27
C TRP A 192 -8.90 13.47 -12.12
N GLY A 193 -8.65 14.12 -10.99
CA GLY A 193 -7.34 14.59 -10.58
C GLY A 193 -6.93 14.00 -9.25
N ASP A 194 -5.63 13.90 -9.03
CA ASP A 194 -5.05 13.44 -7.76
C ASP A 194 -5.29 14.46 -6.65
N PHE A 195 -5.64 13.99 -5.46
CA PHE A 195 -5.59 14.77 -4.24
C PHE A 195 -4.67 14.10 -3.22
N GLU A 196 -4.05 14.92 -2.38
CA GLU A 196 -3.24 14.46 -1.26
C GLU A 196 -3.33 15.47 -0.13
N PHE A 197 -3.41 14.98 1.11
CA PHE A 197 -3.26 15.82 2.30
C PHE A 197 -2.63 15.02 3.44
N THR A 198 -2.15 15.73 4.46
CA THR A 198 -1.68 15.13 5.71
C THR A 198 -2.50 15.70 6.85
N SER A 199 -3.17 14.81 7.58
CA SER A 199 -3.94 15.13 8.78
C SER A 199 -3.11 14.92 10.04
N THR A 200 -3.24 15.84 10.98
CA THR A 200 -2.62 15.75 12.30
C THR A 200 -3.70 15.81 13.37
N PHE A 201 -3.73 14.83 14.27
CA PHE A 201 -4.73 14.72 15.31
C PHE A 201 -4.10 14.24 16.63
N GLY A 202 -4.81 14.53 17.73
CA GLY A 202 -4.38 14.21 19.08
C GLY A 202 -4.59 12.74 19.47
N ALA A 203 -4.86 12.53 20.76
CA ALA A 203 -5.15 11.19 21.28
C ALA A 203 -6.44 10.63 20.66
N THR A 204 -6.38 9.38 20.20
CA THR A 204 -7.50 8.66 19.60
C THR A 204 -7.92 7.46 20.44
N LYS A 205 -9.14 6.98 20.22
CA LYS A 205 -9.64 5.73 20.79
C LYS A 205 -9.28 4.55 19.89
N PRO A 206 -8.80 3.42 20.46
CA PRO A 206 -8.47 2.24 19.69
C PRO A 206 -9.75 1.60 19.13
N GLY A 207 -9.67 1.00 17.94
CA GLY A 207 -10.82 0.37 17.28
C GLY A 207 -10.87 0.66 15.78
N ILE A 208 -11.96 0.24 15.14
CA ILE A 208 -12.24 0.59 13.75
C ILE A 208 -12.83 2.00 13.71
N GLY A 209 -12.08 2.93 13.14
CA GLY A 209 -12.56 4.27 12.77
C GLY A 209 -12.70 4.39 11.25
N GLU A 210 -12.89 5.61 10.77
CA GLU A 210 -13.15 5.88 9.35
C GLU A 210 -12.38 7.10 8.84
N VAL A 211 -11.88 6.98 7.60
CA VAL A 211 -11.47 8.11 6.76
C VAL A 211 -12.53 8.28 5.69
N ILE A 212 -13.20 9.42 5.68
CA ILE A 212 -14.30 9.73 4.77
C ILE A 212 -13.84 10.88 3.88
N ALA A 213 -13.97 10.71 2.56
CA ALA A 213 -13.79 11.77 1.58
C ALA A 213 -15.07 11.92 0.75
N TYR A 214 -15.50 13.15 0.49
CA TYR A 214 -16.79 13.43 -0.14
C TYR A 214 -16.80 14.79 -0.83
N GLN A 215 -17.85 15.04 -1.60
CA GLN A 215 -18.18 16.37 -2.11
C GLN A 215 -19.38 16.95 -1.34
N GLU A 216 -19.36 18.25 -1.08
CA GLU A 216 -20.55 18.95 -0.61
C GLU A 216 -21.44 19.38 -1.78
N SER A 217 -22.72 19.04 -1.69
CA SER A 217 -23.73 19.44 -2.66
C SER A 217 -23.89 20.98 -2.66
N ALA A 218 -23.62 21.62 -3.80
CA ALA A 218 -23.82 23.06 -3.97
C ALA A 218 -25.30 23.49 -3.81
N LYS A 219 -26.24 22.52 -3.82
CA LYS A 219 -27.68 22.77 -3.68
C LYS A 219 -28.09 22.97 -2.21
N ASP A 220 -27.52 22.19 -1.30
CA ASP A 220 -28.02 22.08 0.08
C ASP A 220 -26.96 21.75 1.14
N GLY A 221 -25.69 21.64 0.76
CA GLY A 221 -24.58 21.29 1.66
C GLY A 221 -24.57 19.84 2.13
N SER A 222 -25.44 18.98 1.59
CA SER A 222 -25.41 17.55 1.91
C SER A 222 -24.13 16.89 1.38
N GLN A 223 -23.66 15.85 2.08
CA GLN A 223 -22.56 15.03 1.60
C GLN A 223 -23.04 14.16 0.44
N ILE A 224 -22.35 14.25 -0.70
CA ILE A 224 -22.57 13.44 -1.89
C ILE A 224 -21.24 12.79 -2.31
N ASP A 225 -21.31 11.75 -3.13
CA ASP A 225 -20.14 11.02 -3.62
C ASP A 225 -19.22 10.55 -2.48
N VAL A 226 -19.84 10.08 -1.39
CA VAL A 226 -19.16 9.70 -0.16
C VAL A 226 -18.35 8.43 -0.36
N TYR A 227 -17.05 8.51 -0.10
CA TYR A 227 -16.13 7.38 -0.06
C TYR A 227 -15.60 7.18 1.36
N SER A 228 -16.04 6.12 2.04
CA SER A 228 -15.59 5.75 3.39
C SER A 228 -14.60 4.58 3.36
N VAL A 229 -13.49 4.77 4.08
CA VAL A 229 -12.43 3.78 4.30
C VAL A 229 -12.35 3.45 5.79
N PRO A 230 -12.78 2.26 6.21
CA PRO A 230 -12.63 1.83 7.59
C PRO A 230 -11.16 1.48 7.89
N VAL A 231 -10.60 2.03 8.97
CA VAL A 231 -9.18 1.93 9.35
C VAL A 231 -9.02 1.57 10.84
N ARG A 232 -7.86 1.04 11.22
CA ARG A 232 -7.58 0.62 12.61
C ARG A 232 -6.79 1.70 13.36
N PHE A 233 -7.37 2.23 14.43
CA PHE A 233 -6.69 3.10 15.39
C PHE A 233 -6.14 2.29 16.58
N GLY A 234 -4.99 2.72 17.12
CA GLY A 234 -4.53 2.28 18.43
C GLY A 234 -3.87 0.89 18.51
N GLU A 235 -3.59 0.24 17.37
CA GLU A 235 -2.71 -0.92 17.32
C GLU A 235 -1.24 -0.46 17.22
N SER A 236 -0.65 0.00 18.32
CA SER A 236 0.81 0.09 18.38
C SER A 236 1.37 -1.33 18.27
N THR A 237 2.16 -1.59 17.23
CA THR A 237 2.98 -2.81 17.14
C THR A 237 3.65 -3.06 18.49
N PRO A 238 3.66 -4.29 19.06
CA PRO A 238 4.33 -4.51 20.33
C PRO A 238 5.80 -4.10 20.16
N SER A 239 6.19 -3.04 20.86
CA SER A 239 7.58 -2.65 20.95
C SER A 239 8.33 -3.85 21.53
N THR A 240 9.31 -4.36 20.79
CA THR A 240 10.25 -5.34 21.32
C THR A 240 10.81 -4.76 22.62
N PRO A 241 10.70 -5.45 23.78
CA PRO A 241 11.22 -4.90 25.02
C PRO A 241 12.72 -4.67 24.85
N GLU A 242 13.14 -3.42 25.05
CA GLU A 242 14.54 -3.01 25.01
C GLU A 242 15.35 -3.94 25.94
N PRO A 243 16.44 -4.56 25.46
CA PRO A 243 17.21 -5.47 26.30
C PRO A 243 17.70 -4.70 27.53
N HIS A 244 17.31 -5.18 28.72
CA HIS A 244 17.67 -4.62 30.01
C HIS A 244 19.13 -4.16 30.04
N ARG A 245 19.34 -2.84 30.03
CA ARG A 245 20.66 -2.24 30.25
C ARG A 245 21.06 -2.55 31.70
N PRO A 246 22.15 -3.30 31.95
CA PRO A 246 22.59 -3.55 33.31
C PRO A 246 23.02 -2.22 33.96
N PRO A 247 22.79 -2.04 35.28
CA PRO A 247 23.14 -0.81 35.96
C PRO A 247 24.64 -0.53 35.89
N SER A 248 24.99 0.72 35.60
CA SER A 248 26.38 1.20 35.52
C SER A 248 27.16 0.86 36.80
N PRO A 249 28.44 0.43 36.71
CA PRO A 249 29.24 0.16 37.90
C PRO A 249 29.43 1.45 38.70
N ARG A 250 29.08 1.42 39.99
CA ARG A 250 29.42 2.52 40.92
C ARG A 250 30.95 2.63 40.99
N LEU A 251 31.49 3.79 40.63
CA LEU A 251 32.89 4.13 40.84
C LEU A 251 33.21 4.00 42.33
N ARG A 252 34.09 3.06 42.67
CA ARG A 252 34.63 2.86 44.02
C ARG A 252 35.51 4.07 44.33
N GLU A 253 35.14 4.87 45.33
CA GLU A 253 36.01 5.91 45.88
C GLU A 253 37.35 5.31 46.32
N LYS A 254 38.44 5.86 45.79
CA LYS A 254 39.81 5.45 46.15
C LYS A 254 40.14 6.02 47.52
N ASN A 255 40.29 5.14 48.50
CA ASN A 255 40.80 5.45 49.84
C ASN A 255 42.34 5.68 49.77
N PRO A 256 42.87 6.87 50.09
CA PRO A 256 44.29 7.18 49.97
C PRO A 256 45.04 6.82 51.26
N SER A 257 45.38 5.55 51.43
CA SER A 257 46.44 5.15 52.35
C SER A 257 47.10 3.88 51.84
N LEU A 258 48.41 3.76 52.05
CA LEU A 258 49.31 2.66 51.63
C LEU A 258 50.08 2.87 50.31
N TRP A 259 50.93 3.90 50.26
CA TRP A 259 52.15 3.86 49.44
C TRP A 259 53.34 4.37 50.24
N ARG A 260 54.10 3.46 50.87
CA ARG A 260 55.49 3.71 51.28
C ARG A 260 56.33 2.44 51.16
N ARG A 261 57.43 2.61 50.39
CA ARG A 261 58.67 1.81 50.34
C ARG A 261 58.52 0.51 49.54
N ARG A 262 59.43 0.13 48.62
CA ARG A 262 60.87 0.37 48.56
C ARG A 262 61.41 0.05 47.15
N CYS A 263 62.23 0.93 46.58
CA CYS A 263 63.14 0.61 45.47
C CYS A 263 64.42 -0.06 45.99
N ARG A 264 64.95 -1.08 45.28
CA ARG A 264 66.38 -1.19 44.87
C ARG A 264 66.66 -2.48 44.06
N ARG A 265 67.23 -2.27 42.85
CA ARG A 265 68.34 -2.95 42.11
C ARG A 265 68.29 -4.50 42.01
N SER A 266 68.52 -5.15 40.86
CA SER A 266 69.76 -5.14 40.04
C SER A 266 69.53 -5.84 38.67
N SER A 267 70.41 -5.56 37.70
CA SER A 267 70.45 -6.02 36.28
C SER A 267 71.13 -7.42 36.10
N PRO A 268 71.55 -7.89 34.90
CA PRO A 268 70.81 -8.56 33.80
C PRO A 268 71.40 -9.95 33.40
N ALA A 269 70.78 -10.68 32.46
CA ALA A 269 71.47 -11.69 31.61
C ALA A 269 70.67 -12.06 30.34
N GLU A 270 71.42 -12.37 29.29
CA GLU A 270 71.09 -12.62 27.88
C GLU A 270 70.32 -13.92 27.56
N ALA A 271 69.76 -14.00 26.35
CA ALA A 271 70.15 -14.94 25.28
C ALA A 271 69.01 -15.71 24.57
N HIS A 272 69.19 -15.83 23.24
CA HIS A 272 68.79 -16.91 22.30
C HIS A 272 67.47 -16.85 21.47
N PHE A 273 67.67 -16.63 20.16
CA PHE A 273 66.93 -17.19 19.00
C PHE A 273 67.48 -18.61 18.66
N PRO A 274 66.78 -19.54 17.95
CA PRO A 274 66.40 -19.46 16.51
C PRO A 274 65.02 -20.11 16.14
N ALA A 275 64.30 -19.71 15.08
CA ALA A 275 64.30 -20.10 13.64
C ALA A 275 63.76 -21.52 13.25
N GLN A 276 62.85 -21.54 12.24
CA GLN A 276 62.56 -22.53 11.15
C GLN A 276 61.03 -22.68 10.93
N ALA A 277 60.41 -22.34 9.78
CA ALA A 277 60.54 -22.76 8.37
C ALA A 277 59.55 -23.89 7.99
N GLY A 278 58.78 -23.71 6.90
CA GLY A 278 57.97 -24.78 6.29
C GLY A 278 56.85 -24.32 5.37
N THR A 279 57.16 -24.06 4.09
CA THR A 279 56.22 -24.00 2.95
C THR A 279 55.67 -25.41 2.63
N PRO A 280 54.55 -25.55 1.89
CA PRO A 280 54.73 -26.03 0.51
C PRO A 280 53.74 -25.45 -0.53
N MET A 281 54.15 -25.51 -1.78
CA MET A 281 53.37 -25.28 -3.00
C MET A 281 53.62 -26.46 -3.96
N ALA A 282 52.71 -26.64 -4.93
CA ALA A 282 52.62 -27.62 -6.03
C ALA A 282 51.74 -28.85 -5.73
N ARG A 283 50.81 -29.26 -6.60
CA ARG A 283 50.76 -29.15 -8.08
C ARG A 283 49.42 -28.63 -8.59
#